data_AF-A0A2U2Z2M9-F1
#
_entry.id   AF-A0A2U2Z2M9-F1
#
_cell.length_a   1.000
_cell.length_b   1.000
_cell.length_c   1.000
_cell.angle_alpha   90.00
_cell.angle_beta   90.00
_cell.angle_gamma   90.00
#
_symmetry.space_group_name_H-M   'P 1'
#
loop_
_entity.id
_entity.type
_entity.pdbx_description
1 polymer ?
#
loop_
_entity_poly.entity_id
_entity_poly.type
_entity_poly.pdbx_seq_one_letter_code
_entity_poly.pdbx_strand_id
1 'polypeptide(L)'
;MRTCLAAGPGIDYDPSTGVIGTGTDCAEVRACLSAGPNVDYDPATGVIGAETNCAEVRTCISAGPGVDYDPATGVIGADISTTPGNNLTIDDDGLFVPTGAATVNVGCGIVGDGSASAPVAANTGAWLYACPVGTAGSDVYCDPATGQLKAEPRTRTAFQSNYEPRTFPNLAVPFPDDTPVATFCASITNPDPCRTALVVITQETDVFFILPAGAEAAAGQGSDEMWRVKNTGSTRMDSAHLTFSKLQRATVGPGGTLEWCYDVTMARGSNGATYHQIFSNIRFHLISQ
;
A
#
# COMPACT_ATOMS: atom_id res chain seq x y z
N MET A 1 70.40 90.16 13.02
CA MET A 1 69.04 89.74 13.43
C MET A 1 69.03 88.22 13.58
N ARG A 2 69.50 87.67 14.71
CA ARG A 2 69.50 86.21 14.98
C ARG A 2 69.67 85.87 16.48
N THR A 3 69.21 86.74 17.38
CA THR A 3 69.43 86.62 18.84
C THR A 3 68.13 86.50 19.67
N CYS A 4 66.99 86.16 19.07
CA CYS A 4 65.70 86.13 19.78
C CYS A 4 65.06 84.74 19.94
N LEU A 5 65.78 83.65 19.66
CA LEU A 5 65.26 82.29 19.85
C LEU A 5 66.07 81.59 20.94
N ALA A 6 65.46 81.41 22.11
CA ALA A 6 65.93 80.47 23.13
C ALA A 6 65.00 79.26 23.07
N ALA A 7 65.55 78.09 22.81
CA ALA A 7 64.81 76.85 22.89
C ALA A 7 64.52 76.51 24.36
N GLY A 8 63.30 76.06 24.64
CA GLY A 8 62.98 75.44 25.94
C GLY A 8 63.74 74.12 26.10
N PRO A 9 63.83 73.56 27.32
CA PRO A 9 64.50 72.27 27.55
C PRO A 9 63.99 71.20 26.57
N GLY A 10 64.86 70.60 25.77
CA GLY A 10 64.54 69.52 24.82
C GLY A 10 64.41 69.90 23.33
N ILE A 11 64.70 71.15 22.94
CA ILE A 11 64.88 71.52 21.52
C ILE A 11 66.31 72.07 21.34
N ASP A 12 67.05 71.51 20.38
CA ASP A 12 68.44 71.92 20.12
C ASP A 12 68.46 72.85 18.90
N TYR A 13 68.87 74.10 19.11
CA TYR A 13 68.94 75.11 18.06
C TYR A 13 70.40 75.44 17.77
N ASP A 14 70.87 75.14 16.55
CA ASP A 14 72.21 75.52 16.10
C ASP A 14 72.19 76.95 15.53
N PRO A 15 72.80 77.93 16.22
CA PRO A 15 72.77 79.32 15.78
C PRO A 15 73.66 79.60 14.56
N SER A 16 74.61 78.72 14.25
CA SER A 16 75.55 78.88 13.13
C SER A 16 74.96 78.47 11.79
N THR A 17 74.07 77.46 11.78
CA THR A 17 73.36 76.99 10.58
C THR A 17 71.90 77.47 10.53
N GLY A 18 71.30 77.82 11.68
CA GLY A 18 69.89 78.21 11.79
C GLY A 18 68.91 77.04 11.75
N VAL A 19 69.40 75.81 11.89
CA VAL A 19 68.59 74.59 11.92
C VAL A 19 68.03 74.42 13.33
N ILE A 20 66.69 74.34 13.43
CA ILE A 20 66.02 73.80 14.61
C ILE A 20 66.07 72.29 14.41
N GLY A 21 67.07 71.65 15.00
CA GLY A 21 67.08 70.21 15.11
C GLY A 21 66.02 69.84 16.14
N THR A 22 65.12 68.93 15.82
CA THR A 22 64.42 68.21 16.88
C THR A 22 65.50 67.38 17.57
N GLY A 23 66.19 67.98 18.54
CA GLY A 23 67.19 67.35 19.41
C GLY A 23 66.64 66.17 20.20
N THR A 24 65.39 65.83 19.98
CA THR A 24 64.78 64.55 20.26
C THR A 24 65.49 63.47 19.45
N ASP A 25 66.66 63.06 19.96
CA ASP A 25 67.23 61.77 19.65
C ASP A 25 66.12 60.72 19.78
N CYS A 26 66.11 59.72 18.91
CA CYS A 26 65.24 58.57 19.09
C CYS A 26 65.39 58.01 20.52
N ALA A 27 66.58 58.11 21.14
CA ALA A 27 66.79 57.78 22.54
C ALA A 27 65.91 58.57 23.53
N GLU A 28 65.65 59.87 23.28
CA GLU A 28 64.83 60.71 24.15
C GLU A 28 63.33 60.36 24.05
N VAL A 29 62.83 60.04 22.84
CA VAL A 29 61.43 59.61 22.66
C VAL A 29 61.20 58.20 23.23
N ARG A 30 62.17 57.31 23.07
CA ARG A 30 62.10 55.91 23.53
C ARG A 30 61.94 55.80 25.04
N ALA A 31 62.63 56.65 25.80
CA ALA A 31 62.52 56.69 27.27
C ALA A 31 61.12 57.10 27.78
N CYS A 32 60.28 57.70 26.93
CA CYS A 32 58.93 58.12 27.29
C CYS A 32 57.87 57.03 27.04
N LEU A 33 58.22 55.93 26.37
CA LEU A 33 57.29 54.84 26.08
C LEU A 33 57.25 53.87 27.26
N SER A 34 56.04 53.54 27.71
CA SER A 34 55.80 52.47 28.67
C SER A 34 54.86 51.46 28.03
N ALA A 35 55.19 50.18 28.19
CA ALA A 35 54.37 49.10 27.66
C ALA A 35 53.31 48.67 28.70
N GLY A 36 52.09 48.42 28.21
CA GLY A 36 51.04 47.81 29.01
C GLY A 36 51.26 46.30 29.19
N PRO A 37 50.39 45.60 29.93
CA PRO A 37 50.43 44.14 30.01
C PRO A 37 50.46 43.50 28.62
N ASN A 38 51.26 42.45 28.45
CA ASN A 38 51.44 41.69 27.19
C ASN A 38 52.08 42.45 26.03
N VAL A 39 52.58 43.65 26.30
CA VAL A 39 53.44 44.40 25.39
C VAL A 39 54.82 44.46 26.03
N ASP A 40 55.82 43.98 25.30
CA ASP A 40 57.22 44.21 25.65
C ASP A 40 57.73 45.37 24.81
N TYR A 41 58.53 46.22 25.41
CA TYR A 41 59.14 47.34 24.72
C TYR A 41 60.63 47.33 25.02
N ASP A 42 61.44 47.11 23.99
CA ASP A 42 62.89 47.21 24.09
C ASP A 42 63.32 48.66 23.83
N PRO A 43 63.73 49.43 24.85
CA PRO A 43 64.14 50.82 24.68
C PRO A 43 65.49 50.95 23.95
N ALA A 44 66.31 49.89 23.87
CA ALA A 44 67.60 49.93 23.18
C ALA A 44 67.43 49.84 21.66
N THR A 45 66.51 49.00 21.19
CA THR A 45 66.25 48.81 19.76
C THR A 45 65.02 49.60 19.27
N GLY A 46 64.11 49.98 20.17
CA GLY A 46 62.82 50.59 19.85
C GLY A 46 61.76 49.58 19.38
N VAL A 47 62.01 48.28 19.54
CA VAL A 47 61.08 47.22 19.14
C VAL A 47 59.95 47.11 20.16
N ILE A 48 58.72 47.11 19.67
CA ILE A 48 57.52 46.79 20.45
C ILE A 48 57.11 45.37 20.09
N GLY A 49 57.25 44.45 21.04
CA GLY A 49 56.74 43.09 20.96
C GLY A 49 55.38 43.01 21.63
N ALA A 50 54.50 42.16 21.12
CA ALA A 50 53.34 41.72 21.86
C ALA A 50 53.36 40.20 21.88
N GLU A 51 53.41 39.62 23.07
CA GLU A 51 53.33 38.18 23.26
C GLU A 51 52.10 37.90 24.11
N THR A 52 51.19 37.09 23.56
CA THR A 52 50.07 36.56 24.31
C THR A 52 50.33 35.08 24.51
N ASN A 53 50.35 34.63 25.76
CA ASN A 53 50.51 33.21 26.03
C ASN A 53 49.16 32.48 25.89
N CYS A 54 49.21 31.19 25.58
CA CYS A 54 47.99 30.40 25.39
C CYS A 54 47.11 30.37 26.65
N ALA A 55 47.69 30.49 27.86
CA ALA A 55 46.92 30.47 29.10
C ALA A 55 46.02 31.70 29.24
N GLU A 56 46.49 32.88 28.84
CA GLU A 56 45.73 34.12 28.86
C GLU A 56 44.54 34.07 27.91
N VAL A 57 44.75 33.60 26.66
CA VAL A 57 43.67 33.47 25.67
C VAL A 57 42.58 32.50 26.13
N ARG A 58 42.95 31.41 26.81
CA ARG A 58 41.99 30.38 27.26
C ARG A 58 40.96 30.94 28.24
N THR A 59 41.33 31.92 29.06
CA THR A 59 40.39 32.57 29.99
C THR A 59 39.31 33.40 29.31
N CYS A 60 39.52 33.77 28.04
CA CYS A 60 38.56 34.54 27.25
C CYS A 60 37.58 33.64 26.47
N ILE A 61 37.81 32.33 26.42
CA ILE A 61 36.96 31.38 25.70
C ILE A 61 35.94 30.80 26.68
N SER A 62 34.69 30.73 26.25
CA SER A 62 33.62 30.02 26.94
C SER A 62 32.86 29.14 25.95
N ALA A 63 32.34 28.01 26.43
CA ALA A 63 31.52 27.10 25.64
C ALA A 63 30.05 27.23 26.01
N GLY A 64 29.20 27.21 24.98
CA GLY A 64 27.75 27.04 25.12
C GLY A 64 27.33 25.57 24.92
N PRO A 65 26.03 25.26 25.02
CA PRO A 65 25.53 23.90 24.76
C PRO A 65 25.99 23.36 23.40
N GLY A 66 26.43 22.10 23.36
CA GLY A 66 26.94 21.44 22.15
C GLY A 66 28.45 21.53 21.97
N VAL A 67 29.15 22.31 22.80
CA VAL A 67 30.61 22.41 22.81
C VAL A 67 31.12 22.11 24.22
N ASP A 68 32.13 21.25 24.32
CA ASP A 68 32.92 21.07 25.54
C ASP A 68 34.22 21.87 25.41
N TYR A 69 34.66 22.51 26.49
CA TYR A 69 35.89 23.29 26.49
C TYR A 69 36.65 23.10 27.79
N ASP A 70 37.88 22.61 27.69
CA ASP A 70 38.80 22.49 28.81
C ASP A 70 39.73 23.72 28.87
N PRO A 71 39.53 24.66 29.83
CA PRO A 71 40.37 25.85 29.95
C PRO A 71 41.81 25.55 30.41
N ALA A 72 42.09 24.36 30.99
CA ALA A 72 43.43 24.00 31.42
C ALA A 72 44.31 23.57 30.23
N THR A 73 43.74 22.84 29.26
CA THR A 73 44.47 22.33 28.09
C THR A 73 44.20 23.12 26.81
N GLY A 74 43.08 23.83 26.75
CA GLY A 74 42.59 24.53 25.56
C GLY A 74 41.90 23.63 24.54
N VAL A 75 41.61 22.37 24.89
CA VAL A 75 40.91 21.43 24.00
C VAL A 75 39.45 21.83 23.85
N ILE A 76 38.96 21.83 22.59
CA ILE A 76 37.55 22.05 22.24
C ILE A 76 37.00 20.72 21.72
N GLY A 77 35.94 20.22 22.35
CA GLY A 77 35.24 19.01 22.00
C GLY A 77 33.77 19.26 21.66
N ALA A 78 33.09 18.23 21.18
CA ALA A 78 31.64 18.26 21.04
C ALA A 78 30.99 17.76 22.34
N ASP A 79 30.06 18.56 22.89
CA ASP A 79 29.23 18.17 24.03
C ASP A 79 27.95 17.53 23.49
N ILE A 80 27.95 16.20 23.38
CA ILE A 80 26.82 15.45 22.84
C ILE A 80 25.70 15.39 23.89
N SER A 81 24.51 15.88 23.53
CA SER A 81 23.34 15.81 24.42
C SER A 81 23.04 14.36 24.84
N THR A 82 22.82 14.17 26.13
CA THR A 82 22.38 12.89 26.72
C THR A 82 20.85 12.72 26.70
N THR A 83 20.12 13.64 26.04
CA THR A 83 18.66 13.57 25.90
C THR A 83 18.26 12.25 25.22
N PRO A 84 17.30 11.48 25.78
CA PRO A 84 16.82 10.24 25.16
C PRO A 84 16.38 10.46 23.69
N GLY A 85 16.85 9.60 22.80
CA GLY A 85 16.61 9.68 21.35
C GLY A 85 17.70 10.40 20.55
N ASN A 86 18.67 11.05 21.22
CA ASN A 86 19.89 11.47 20.54
C ASN A 86 20.81 10.26 20.32
N ASN A 87 21.24 10.11 19.08
CA ASN A 87 22.05 8.98 18.61
C ASN A 87 23.41 9.41 18.06
N LEU A 88 23.70 10.71 18.12
CA LEU A 88 24.99 11.24 17.72
C LEU A 88 26.07 10.69 18.66
N THR A 89 27.18 10.25 18.09
CA THR A 89 28.38 9.85 18.81
C THR A 89 29.62 10.41 18.09
N ILE A 90 30.78 10.27 18.71
CA ILE A 90 32.08 10.67 18.15
C ILE A 90 32.92 9.41 18.00
N ASP A 91 33.47 9.17 16.81
CA ASP A 91 34.51 8.17 16.56
C ASP A 91 35.83 8.85 16.13
N ASP A 92 36.78 8.03 15.67
CA ASP A 92 38.08 8.51 15.18
C ASP A 92 37.97 9.40 13.93
N ASP A 93 36.85 9.33 13.19
CA ASP A 93 36.56 10.11 11.98
C ASP A 93 35.68 11.34 12.25
N GLY A 94 35.12 11.47 13.47
CA GLY A 94 34.42 12.65 13.96
C GLY A 94 32.98 12.37 14.41
N LEU A 95 32.09 13.36 14.21
CA LEU A 95 30.68 13.26 14.59
C LEU A 95 29.94 12.34 13.62
N PHE A 96 29.35 11.25 14.13
CA PHE A 96 28.56 10.34 13.32
C PHE A 96 27.29 9.86 14.04
N VAL A 97 26.28 9.52 13.26
CA VAL A 97 25.07 8.85 13.73
C VAL A 97 25.11 7.41 13.21
N PRO A 98 25.21 6.39 14.07
CA PRO A 98 25.25 5.00 13.63
C PRO A 98 24.01 4.67 12.81
N THR A 99 24.18 3.89 11.74
CA THR A 99 23.04 3.44 10.94
C THR A 99 22.10 2.58 11.79
N GLY A 100 20.81 2.90 11.80
CA GLY A 100 19.82 2.23 12.66
C GLY A 100 19.68 2.78 14.07
N ALA A 101 20.41 3.85 14.42
CA ALA A 101 20.31 4.43 15.74
C ALA A 101 18.96 5.14 15.96
N ALA A 102 18.35 5.67 14.90
CA ALA A 102 16.95 6.09 14.94
C ALA A 102 16.04 4.85 14.99
N THR A 103 15.58 4.48 16.18
CA THR A 103 14.56 3.44 16.35
C THR A 103 13.27 3.88 15.65
N VAL A 104 12.92 3.21 14.55
CA VAL A 104 11.62 3.40 13.92
C VAL A 104 10.58 2.60 14.71
N ASN A 105 9.60 3.28 15.29
CA ASN A 105 8.42 2.62 15.82
C ASN A 105 7.56 2.13 14.65
N VAL A 106 7.68 0.85 14.33
CA VAL A 106 6.88 0.22 13.27
C VAL A 106 5.54 -0.26 13.83
N GLY A 107 4.48 -0.01 13.06
CA GLY A 107 3.16 -0.55 13.33
C GLY A 107 3.00 -1.98 12.81
N CYS A 108 1.82 -2.54 13.01
CA CYS A 108 1.46 -3.84 12.46
C CYS A 108 1.66 -3.85 10.92
N GLY A 109 2.27 -4.90 10.38
CA GLY A 109 2.47 -5.06 8.93
C GLY A 109 3.81 -4.57 8.43
N ILE A 110 4.63 -4.00 9.32
CA ILE A 110 5.97 -3.50 9.01
C ILE A 110 6.96 -4.18 9.96
N VAL A 111 8.10 -4.61 9.43
CA VAL A 111 9.21 -5.22 10.17
C VAL A 111 10.49 -4.43 9.91
N GLY A 112 11.51 -4.66 10.73
CA GLY A 112 12.77 -3.93 10.69
C GLY A 112 12.77 -2.71 11.61
N ASP A 113 13.97 -2.26 11.96
CA ASP A 113 14.20 -1.10 12.84
C ASP A 113 14.79 0.09 12.08
N GLY A 114 15.08 -0.08 10.78
CA GLY A 114 15.70 0.95 9.94
C GLY A 114 17.22 0.93 9.94
N SER A 115 17.84 -0.02 10.63
CA SER A 115 19.27 -0.30 10.53
C SER A 115 19.65 -0.89 9.16
N ALA A 116 20.94 -0.84 8.83
CA ALA A 116 21.46 -1.50 7.63
C ALA A 116 21.25 -3.02 7.68
N SER A 117 21.31 -3.62 8.88
CA SER A 117 21.08 -5.05 9.11
C SER A 117 19.60 -5.44 9.12
N ALA A 118 18.69 -4.52 9.42
CA ALA A 118 17.25 -4.75 9.43
C ALA A 118 16.47 -3.54 8.85
N PRO A 119 16.55 -3.32 7.53
CA PRO A 119 15.80 -2.25 6.87
C PRO A 119 14.30 -2.39 7.11
N VAL A 120 13.59 -1.26 7.16
CA VAL A 120 12.14 -1.26 7.27
C VAL A 120 11.53 -1.90 6.01
N ALA A 121 10.71 -2.93 6.20
CA ALA A 121 10.07 -3.67 5.11
C ALA A 121 8.62 -4.04 5.46
N ALA A 122 7.81 -4.26 4.43
CA ALA A 122 6.46 -4.80 4.61
C ALA A 122 6.56 -6.28 5.02
N ASN A 123 5.85 -6.65 6.08
CA ASN A 123 5.73 -8.03 6.53
C ASN A 123 4.62 -8.73 5.74
N THR A 124 4.92 -9.26 4.56
CA THR A 124 3.95 -9.90 3.68
C THR A 124 4.15 -11.42 3.62
N GLY A 125 3.07 -12.15 3.32
CA GLY A 125 3.11 -13.58 3.02
C GLY A 125 3.12 -13.86 1.51
N ALA A 126 3.22 -15.14 1.15
CA ALA A 126 3.03 -15.57 -0.24
C ALA A 126 1.56 -15.41 -0.66
N TRP A 127 1.35 -14.92 -1.88
CA TRP A 127 0.02 -14.85 -2.48
C TRP A 127 -0.42 -16.26 -2.93
N LEU A 128 -1.50 -16.78 -2.34
CA LEU A 128 -1.93 -18.17 -2.53
C LEU A 128 -2.91 -18.37 -3.69
N TYR A 129 -3.31 -17.29 -4.37
CA TYR A 129 -4.30 -17.35 -5.44
C TYR A 129 -3.64 -17.36 -6.81
N ALA A 130 -4.29 -17.99 -7.79
CA ALA A 130 -3.74 -18.15 -9.15
C ALA A 130 -3.60 -16.81 -9.91
N CYS A 131 -4.42 -15.82 -9.56
CA CYS A 131 -4.44 -14.51 -10.21
C CYS A 131 -3.36 -13.56 -9.64
N PRO A 132 -2.95 -12.50 -10.35
CA PRO A 132 -2.00 -11.53 -9.79
C PRO A 132 -2.58 -10.67 -8.66
N VAL A 133 -1.83 -10.48 -7.56
CA VAL A 133 -2.25 -9.64 -6.43
C VAL A 133 -2.50 -8.18 -6.83
N GLY A 134 -1.74 -7.62 -7.77
CA GLY A 134 -1.85 -6.21 -8.18
C GLY A 134 -3.17 -5.86 -8.89
N THR A 135 -3.91 -6.86 -9.39
CA THR A 135 -5.19 -6.65 -10.07
C THR A 135 -6.38 -7.20 -9.29
N ALA A 136 -6.15 -8.22 -8.45
CA ALA A 136 -7.21 -8.93 -7.74
C ALA A 136 -7.25 -8.64 -6.23
N GLY A 137 -6.16 -8.14 -5.64
CA GLY A 137 -6.07 -7.89 -4.21
C GLY A 137 -7.13 -6.90 -3.72
N SER A 138 -7.76 -7.21 -2.59
CA SER A 138 -8.63 -6.30 -1.86
C SER A 138 -7.82 -5.42 -0.91
N ASP A 139 -8.51 -4.81 0.05
CA ASP A 139 -7.91 -4.00 1.10
C ASP A 139 -6.91 -4.83 1.91
N VAL A 140 -5.85 -4.18 2.36
CA VAL A 140 -4.78 -4.81 3.13
C VAL A 140 -5.06 -4.66 4.61
N TYR A 141 -5.12 -5.78 5.32
CA TYR A 141 -5.32 -5.84 6.76
C TYR A 141 -4.10 -6.44 7.44
N CYS A 142 -3.74 -5.94 8.62
CA CYS A 142 -2.71 -6.58 9.40
C CYS A 142 -3.29 -7.66 10.30
N ASP A 143 -2.71 -8.85 10.26
CA ASP A 143 -3.00 -9.93 11.19
C ASP A 143 -2.36 -9.62 12.55
N PRO A 144 -3.14 -9.41 13.63
CA PRO A 144 -2.59 -9.06 14.93
C PRO A 144 -1.77 -10.19 15.59
N ALA A 145 -1.96 -11.45 15.16
CA ALA A 145 -1.22 -12.58 15.73
C ALA A 145 0.17 -12.75 15.09
N THR A 146 0.29 -12.50 13.79
CA THR A 146 1.53 -12.72 13.02
C THR A 146 2.22 -11.42 12.60
N GLY A 147 1.55 -10.29 12.72
CA GLY A 147 1.99 -8.99 12.23
C GLY A 147 2.04 -8.90 10.71
N GLN A 148 1.51 -9.89 9.97
CA GLN A 148 1.56 -9.93 8.51
C GLN A 148 0.44 -9.10 7.88
N LEU A 149 0.77 -8.39 6.81
CA LEU A 149 -0.20 -7.80 5.89
C LEU A 149 -0.85 -8.90 5.03
N LYS A 150 -2.17 -9.00 5.12
CA LYS A 150 -3.01 -9.94 4.39
C LYS A 150 -3.99 -9.18 3.50
N ALA A 151 -4.24 -9.73 2.33
CA ALA A 151 -5.29 -9.30 1.41
C ALA A 151 -5.92 -10.55 0.80
N GLU A 152 -7.16 -10.43 0.31
CA GLU A 152 -7.87 -11.52 -0.34
C GLU A 152 -8.51 -11.04 -1.65
N PRO A 153 -8.76 -11.90 -2.65
CA PRO A 153 -9.54 -11.52 -3.81
C PRO A 153 -10.95 -11.07 -3.41
N ARG A 154 -11.46 -10.00 -4.03
CA ARG A 154 -12.84 -9.54 -3.81
C ARG A 154 -13.85 -10.58 -4.28
N THR A 155 -14.77 -11.00 -3.42
CA THR A 155 -15.92 -11.89 -3.77
C THR A 155 -16.57 -11.46 -5.07
N ARG A 156 -16.84 -12.41 -5.97
CA ARG A 156 -17.63 -12.16 -7.20
C ARG A 156 -18.91 -12.96 -7.17
N THR A 157 -19.98 -12.30 -7.63
CA THR A 157 -21.27 -12.93 -7.88
C THR A 157 -21.69 -12.67 -9.31
N ALA A 158 -22.29 -13.66 -9.97
CA ALA A 158 -22.92 -13.48 -11.27
C ALA A 158 -24.29 -14.13 -11.29
N PHE A 159 -25.19 -13.54 -12.07
CA PHE A 159 -26.52 -14.09 -12.35
C PHE A 159 -26.75 -14.09 -13.85
N GLN A 160 -27.28 -15.19 -14.35
CA GLN A 160 -27.66 -15.33 -15.76
C GLN A 160 -28.98 -16.11 -15.85
N SER A 161 -29.87 -15.69 -16.74
CA SER A 161 -31.14 -16.35 -17.03
C SER A 161 -31.23 -16.60 -18.53
N ASN A 162 -31.46 -17.85 -18.92
CA ASN A 162 -31.56 -18.29 -20.30
C ASN A 162 -32.98 -18.81 -20.53
N TYR A 163 -33.84 -17.94 -21.03
CA TYR A 163 -35.21 -18.28 -21.42
C TYR A 163 -35.26 -18.70 -22.89
N GLU A 164 -35.79 -19.89 -23.16
CA GLU A 164 -35.91 -20.45 -24.50
C GLU A 164 -37.31 -21.04 -24.74
N PRO A 165 -38.13 -20.40 -25.60
CA PRO A 165 -39.38 -20.97 -26.08
C PRO A 165 -39.19 -21.86 -27.29
N ARG A 166 -39.85 -23.03 -27.32
CA ARG A 166 -39.96 -23.88 -28.52
C ARG A 166 -41.41 -24.24 -28.79
N THR A 167 -41.81 -24.10 -30.06
CA THR A 167 -43.13 -24.50 -30.56
C THR A 167 -43.01 -25.77 -31.39
N PHE A 168 -43.99 -26.67 -31.25
CA PHE A 168 -44.03 -27.98 -31.89
C PHE A 168 -45.34 -28.15 -32.67
N PRO A 169 -45.35 -28.94 -33.77
CA PRO A 169 -46.53 -29.16 -34.58
C PRO A 169 -47.49 -30.19 -33.95
N ASN A 170 -48.07 -29.88 -32.78
CA ASN A 170 -49.00 -30.75 -32.03
C ASN A 170 -48.55 -32.22 -31.99
N LEU A 171 -47.31 -32.45 -31.53
CA LEU A 171 -46.71 -33.78 -31.52
C LEU A 171 -47.41 -34.67 -30.49
N ALA A 172 -47.52 -35.97 -30.78
CA ALA A 172 -48.10 -36.93 -29.85
C ALA A 172 -47.25 -37.04 -28.59
N VAL A 173 -47.91 -37.07 -27.42
CA VAL A 173 -47.23 -37.36 -26.16
C VAL A 173 -46.78 -38.83 -26.19
N PRO A 174 -45.50 -39.15 -25.90
CA PRO A 174 -45.01 -40.52 -25.84
C PRO A 174 -45.73 -41.36 -24.78
N PHE A 175 -45.94 -42.65 -25.07
CA PHE A 175 -46.49 -43.62 -24.12
C PHE A 175 -45.45 -44.18 -23.13
N PRO A 176 -44.21 -44.52 -23.54
CA PRO A 176 -43.19 -44.96 -22.58
C PRO A 176 -42.91 -43.90 -21.53
N ASP A 177 -42.57 -44.34 -20.32
CA ASP A 177 -42.18 -43.45 -19.24
C ASP A 177 -40.86 -42.70 -19.59
N ASP A 178 -40.77 -41.43 -19.19
CA ASP A 178 -39.61 -40.54 -19.30
C ASP A 178 -38.93 -40.47 -20.68
N THR A 179 -39.70 -40.36 -21.76
CA THR A 179 -39.14 -40.22 -23.11
C THR A 179 -38.63 -38.79 -23.35
N PRO A 180 -37.33 -38.56 -23.66
CA PRO A 180 -36.83 -37.24 -24.01
C PRO A 180 -37.46 -36.71 -25.29
N VAL A 181 -38.03 -35.50 -25.23
CA VAL A 181 -38.68 -34.84 -26.38
C VAL A 181 -37.97 -33.56 -26.80
N ALA A 182 -37.17 -32.96 -25.92
CA ALA A 182 -36.36 -31.78 -26.20
C ALA A 182 -35.22 -31.66 -25.19
N THR A 183 -34.04 -31.22 -25.64
CA THR A 183 -32.90 -30.87 -24.78
C THR A 183 -32.69 -29.36 -24.79
N PHE A 184 -32.49 -28.78 -23.61
CA PHE A 184 -32.17 -27.35 -23.44
C PHE A 184 -30.82 -27.21 -22.75
N CYS A 185 -29.99 -26.32 -23.27
CA CYS A 185 -28.64 -26.09 -22.78
C CYS A 185 -28.40 -24.60 -22.53
N ALA A 186 -27.61 -24.31 -21.50
CA ALA A 186 -27.07 -22.98 -21.27
C ALA A 186 -25.71 -23.08 -20.59
N SER A 187 -24.91 -22.02 -20.65
CA SER A 187 -23.61 -21.97 -19.99
C SER A 187 -23.40 -20.69 -19.21
N ILE A 188 -22.55 -20.76 -18.18
CA ILE A 188 -22.09 -19.60 -17.41
C ILE A 188 -20.58 -19.68 -17.21
N THR A 189 -19.91 -18.55 -17.36
CA THR A 189 -18.48 -18.40 -17.07
C THR A 189 -18.28 -17.79 -15.68
N ASN A 190 -17.37 -18.37 -14.91
CA ASN A 190 -16.94 -17.82 -13.64
C ASN A 190 -16.16 -16.50 -13.87
N PRO A 191 -16.69 -15.35 -13.44
CA PRO A 191 -15.99 -14.08 -13.61
C PRO A 191 -14.81 -13.93 -12.65
N ASP A 192 -14.66 -14.81 -11.64
CA ASP A 192 -13.54 -14.79 -10.72
C ASP A 192 -12.34 -15.58 -11.32
N PRO A 193 -11.22 -14.90 -11.63
CA PRO A 193 -10.01 -15.56 -12.15
C PRO A 193 -9.15 -16.19 -11.05
N CYS A 194 -9.51 -16.00 -9.78
CA CYS A 194 -8.73 -16.40 -8.61
C CYS A 194 -9.31 -17.63 -7.90
N ARG A 195 -10.64 -17.79 -7.87
CA ARG A 195 -11.33 -18.78 -7.04
C ARG A 195 -12.34 -19.61 -7.79
N THR A 196 -12.49 -20.86 -7.35
CA THR A 196 -13.62 -21.72 -7.72
C THR A 196 -14.91 -21.08 -7.22
N ALA A 197 -15.94 -21.10 -8.06
CA ALA A 197 -17.27 -20.63 -7.69
C ALA A 197 -18.23 -21.79 -7.45
N LEU A 198 -19.12 -21.61 -6.48
CA LEU A 198 -20.34 -22.40 -6.35
C LEU A 198 -21.39 -21.85 -7.34
N VAL A 199 -22.03 -22.75 -8.08
CA VAL A 199 -23.12 -22.41 -8.99
C VAL A 199 -24.39 -23.12 -8.52
N VAL A 200 -25.42 -22.33 -8.21
CA VAL A 200 -26.77 -22.82 -7.98
C VAL A 200 -27.55 -22.67 -9.28
N ILE A 201 -28.09 -23.77 -9.77
CA ILE A 201 -28.75 -23.87 -11.07
C ILE A 201 -30.23 -24.13 -10.83
N THR A 202 -31.09 -23.26 -11.36
CA THR A 202 -32.53 -23.50 -11.40
C THR A 202 -32.92 -23.80 -12.83
N GLN A 203 -33.48 -24.97 -13.09
CA GLN A 203 -34.05 -25.32 -14.38
C GLN A 203 -35.57 -25.37 -14.28
N GLU A 204 -36.22 -24.45 -14.99
CA GLU A 204 -37.67 -24.34 -15.03
C GLU A 204 -38.19 -24.79 -16.38
N THR A 205 -39.28 -25.54 -16.39
CA THR A 205 -39.95 -26.00 -17.61
C THR A 205 -41.44 -25.72 -17.51
N ASP A 206 -42.04 -25.24 -18.60
CA ASP A 206 -43.48 -25.13 -18.78
C ASP A 206 -43.88 -25.87 -20.06
N VAL A 207 -44.81 -26.81 -19.95
CA VAL A 207 -45.22 -27.70 -21.05
C VAL A 207 -46.70 -27.54 -21.33
N PHE A 208 -47.04 -27.30 -22.60
CA PHE A 208 -48.42 -27.09 -23.05
C PHE A 208 -48.98 -28.33 -23.72
N PHE A 209 -50.00 -28.92 -23.09
CA PHE A 209 -50.73 -30.07 -23.60
C PHE A 209 -52.07 -29.69 -24.21
N ILE A 210 -52.48 -30.49 -25.19
CA ILE A 210 -53.86 -30.60 -25.66
C ILE A 210 -54.34 -32.00 -25.28
N LEU A 211 -55.40 -32.06 -24.49
CA LEU A 211 -55.88 -33.33 -23.91
C LEU A 211 -57.34 -33.56 -24.32
N PRO A 212 -57.61 -34.43 -25.30
CA PRO A 212 -58.96 -34.91 -25.58
C PRO A 212 -59.64 -35.50 -24.33
N ALA A 213 -60.97 -35.71 -24.40
CA ALA A 213 -61.70 -36.36 -23.32
C ALA A 213 -61.10 -37.74 -23.01
N GLY A 214 -60.82 -38.02 -21.73
CA GLY A 214 -60.19 -39.27 -21.29
C GLY A 214 -58.68 -39.35 -21.53
N ALA A 215 -58.05 -38.35 -22.15
CA ALA A 215 -56.61 -38.35 -22.42
C ALA A 215 -55.77 -38.08 -21.16
N GLU A 216 -54.52 -38.50 -21.23
CA GLU A 216 -53.54 -38.35 -20.15
C GLU A 216 -52.19 -37.98 -20.75
N ALA A 217 -51.44 -37.16 -20.01
CA ALA A 217 -50.06 -36.82 -20.31
C ALA A 217 -49.29 -36.57 -19.01
N ALA A 218 -47.99 -36.76 -19.07
CA ALA A 218 -47.06 -36.37 -18.03
C ALA A 218 -45.83 -35.68 -18.63
N ALA A 219 -45.21 -34.80 -17.84
CA ALA A 219 -43.98 -34.10 -18.17
C ALA A 219 -42.97 -34.22 -17.02
N GLY A 220 -41.70 -34.24 -17.38
CA GLY A 220 -40.59 -34.39 -16.44
C GLY A 220 -39.34 -33.65 -16.87
N GLN A 221 -38.31 -33.74 -16.03
CA GLN A 221 -36.95 -33.25 -16.35
C GLN A 221 -35.94 -34.37 -16.07
N GLY A 222 -35.20 -34.78 -17.09
CA GLY A 222 -34.34 -35.96 -17.00
C GLY A 222 -35.15 -37.22 -16.70
N SER A 223 -34.74 -38.00 -15.70
CA SER A 223 -35.39 -39.26 -15.32
C SER A 223 -36.54 -39.11 -14.32
N ASP A 224 -37.02 -37.90 -14.06
CA ASP A 224 -38.02 -37.64 -13.01
C ASP A 224 -39.32 -37.09 -13.64
N GLU A 225 -40.41 -37.85 -13.51
CA GLU A 225 -41.78 -37.37 -13.78
C GLU A 225 -42.15 -36.32 -12.72
N MET A 226 -42.34 -35.07 -13.15
CA MET A 226 -42.60 -33.94 -12.25
C MET A 226 -44.09 -33.61 -12.16
N TRP A 227 -44.83 -33.86 -13.25
CA TRP A 227 -46.24 -33.53 -13.35
C TRP A 227 -46.99 -34.52 -14.22
N ARG A 228 -48.17 -34.94 -13.76
CA ARG A 228 -49.12 -35.78 -14.49
C ARG A 228 -50.48 -35.11 -14.49
N VAL A 229 -51.14 -35.11 -15.65
CA VAL A 229 -52.48 -34.57 -15.83
C VAL A 229 -53.35 -35.55 -16.62
N LYS A 230 -54.58 -35.74 -16.15
CA LYS A 230 -55.58 -36.57 -16.82
C LYS A 230 -56.86 -35.77 -17.05
N ASN A 231 -57.37 -35.81 -18.27
CA ASN A 231 -58.67 -35.27 -18.60
C ASN A 231 -59.78 -36.27 -18.25
N THR A 232 -60.34 -36.14 -17.05
CA THR A 232 -61.51 -36.93 -16.63
C THR A 232 -62.83 -36.33 -17.10
N GLY A 233 -62.80 -35.20 -17.82
CA GLY A 233 -63.97 -34.56 -18.39
C GLY A 233 -64.42 -35.18 -19.72
N SER A 234 -65.56 -34.72 -20.22
CA SER A 234 -66.14 -35.13 -21.51
C SER A 234 -65.75 -34.22 -22.68
N THR A 235 -65.04 -33.13 -22.43
CA THR A 235 -64.58 -32.15 -23.43
C THR A 235 -63.07 -32.05 -23.47
N ARG A 236 -62.52 -31.58 -24.59
CA ARG A 236 -61.09 -31.30 -24.75
C ARG A 236 -60.62 -30.22 -23.76
N MET A 237 -59.46 -30.43 -23.14
CA MET A 237 -58.69 -29.36 -22.49
C MET A 237 -57.69 -28.80 -23.49
N ASP A 238 -57.75 -27.49 -23.68
CA ASP A 238 -56.85 -26.76 -24.56
C ASP A 238 -55.78 -26.02 -23.76
N SER A 239 -54.53 -26.18 -24.18
CA SER A 239 -53.37 -25.54 -23.57
C SER A 239 -53.29 -25.74 -22.06
N ALA A 240 -53.56 -26.96 -21.60
CA ALA A 240 -53.32 -27.33 -20.21
C ALA A 240 -51.80 -27.29 -19.96
N HIS A 241 -51.36 -26.47 -19.03
CA HIS A 241 -49.93 -26.26 -18.76
C HIS A 241 -49.63 -26.06 -17.28
N LEU A 242 -48.40 -26.36 -16.89
CA LEU A 242 -47.86 -26.14 -15.54
C LEU A 242 -46.37 -25.86 -15.66
N THR A 243 -45.91 -24.90 -14.88
CA THR A 243 -44.48 -24.62 -14.68
C THR A 243 -43.94 -25.42 -13.49
N PHE A 244 -42.86 -26.18 -13.68
CA PHE A 244 -42.12 -26.86 -12.61
C PHE A 244 -40.64 -26.53 -12.66
N SER A 245 -39.96 -26.62 -11.51
CA SER A 245 -38.56 -26.27 -11.35
C SER A 245 -37.78 -27.33 -10.59
N LYS A 246 -36.52 -27.53 -10.98
CA LYS A 246 -35.53 -28.31 -10.22
C LYS A 246 -34.34 -27.43 -9.87
N LEU A 247 -33.86 -27.59 -8.63
CA LEU A 247 -32.65 -26.93 -8.15
C LEU A 247 -31.49 -27.92 -8.20
N GLN A 248 -30.35 -27.49 -8.73
CA GLN A 248 -29.12 -28.26 -8.84
C GLN A 248 -27.94 -27.42 -8.37
N ARG A 249 -26.81 -28.07 -8.07
CA ARG A 249 -25.57 -27.38 -7.70
C ARG A 249 -24.38 -27.94 -8.47
N ALA A 250 -23.45 -27.06 -8.82
CA ALA A 250 -22.19 -27.41 -9.44
C ALA A 250 -21.08 -26.48 -8.93
N THR A 251 -19.83 -26.78 -9.29
CA THR A 251 -18.69 -25.89 -9.08
C THR A 251 -18.00 -25.63 -10.40
N VAL A 252 -17.46 -24.42 -10.57
CA VAL A 252 -16.69 -24.04 -11.75
C VAL A 252 -15.36 -23.42 -11.31
N GLY A 253 -14.26 -23.89 -11.89
CA GLY A 253 -12.92 -23.39 -11.55
C GLY A 253 -12.74 -21.89 -11.87
N PRO A 254 -11.63 -21.28 -11.43
CA PRO A 254 -11.33 -19.88 -11.72
C PRO A 254 -11.32 -19.60 -13.23
N GLY A 255 -12.10 -18.61 -13.68
CA GLY A 255 -12.26 -18.27 -15.10
C GLY A 255 -12.91 -19.34 -15.99
N GLY A 256 -13.31 -20.49 -15.43
CA GLY A 256 -13.86 -21.61 -16.19
C GLY A 256 -15.31 -21.38 -16.64
N THR A 257 -15.76 -22.19 -17.59
CA THR A 257 -17.16 -22.21 -18.07
C THR A 257 -17.83 -23.51 -17.68
N LEU A 258 -19.04 -23.41 -17.11
CA LEU A 258 -19.94 -24.53 -16.86
C LEU A 258 -21.00 -24.55 -17.96
N GLU A 259 -21.13 -25.67 -18.66
CA GLU A 259 -22.28 -25.97 -19.51
C GLU A 259 -23.26 -26.85 -18.74
N TRP A 260 -24.55 -26.53 -18.83
CA TRP A 260 -25.63 -27.28 -18.22
C TRP A 260 -26.71 -27.57 -19.26
N CYS A 261 -26.98 -28.85 -19.46
CA CYS A 261 -28.05 -29.33 -20.32
C CYS A 261 -29.00 -30.22 -19.52
N TYR A 262 -30.29 -30.15 -19.85
CA TYR A 262 -31.26 -31.12 -19.34
C TYR A 262 -32.29 -31.44 -20.42
N ASP A 263 -32.81 -32.67 -20.34
CA ASP A 263 -33.89 -33.14 -21.19
C ASP A 263 -35.23 -32.83 -20.54
N VAL A 264 -36.16 -32.29 -21.33
CA VAL A 264 -37.58 -32.33 -21.01
C VAL A 264 -38.10 -33.67 -21.49
N THR A 265 -38.67 -34.44 -20.56
CA THR A 265 -39.25 -35.75 -20.83
C THR A 265 -40.76 -35.69 -20.81
N MET A 266 -41.37 -36.61 -21.54
CA MET A 266 -42.81 -36.80 -21.56
C MET A 266 -43.16 -38.27 -21.42
N ALA A 267 -44.33 -38.54 -20.86
CA ALA A 267 -44.80 -39.89 -20.60
C ALA A 267 -46.33 -39.97 -20.63
N ARG A 268 -46.84 -41.20 -20.57
CA ARG A 268 -48.25 -41.55 -20.35
C ARG A 268 -49.22 -41.01 -21.41
N GLY A 269 -48.71 -40.66 -22.59
CA GLY A 269 -49.53 -40.17 -23.69
C GLY A 269 -50.59 -41.18 -24.09
N SER A 270 -51.86 -40.79 -23.98
CA SER A 270 -53.00 -41.66 -24.29
C SER A 270 -54.15 -40.87 -24.93
N ASN A 271 -55.06 -41.59 -25.61
CA ASN A 271 -56.27 -41.05 -26.24
C ASN A 271 -56.05 -39.78 -27.07
N GLY A 272 -54.94 -39.72 -27.81
CA GLY A 272 -54.62 -38.59 -28.69
C GLY A 272 -54.10 -37.34 -27.98
N ALA A 273 -53.57 -37.46 -26.76
CA ALA A 273 -52.83 -36.38 -26.11
C ALA A 273 -51.69 -35.87 -26.99
N THR A 274 -51.60 -34.55 -27.15
CA THR A 274 -50.51 -33.89 -27.88
C THR A 274 -49.90 -32.75 -27.08
N TYR A 275 -48.71 -32.30 -27.48
CA TYR A 275 -48.06 -31.11 -26.96
C TYR A 275 -47.63 -30.19 -28.10
N HIS A 276 -47.60 -28.88 -27.83
CA HIS A 276 -47.34 -27.88 -28.87
C HIS A 276 -46.36 -26.78 -28.46
N GLN A 277 -46.01 -26.68 -27.19
CA GLN A 277 -45.07 -25.68 -26.73
C GLN A 277 -44.34 -26.16 -25.47
N ILE A 278 -43.06 -25.83 -25.39
CA ILE A 278 -42.22 -26.00 -24.21
C ILE A 278 -41.46 -24.69 -23.98
N PHE A 279 -41.55 -24.13 -22.79
CA PHE A 279 -40.65 -23.07 -22.33
C PHE A 279 -39.62 -23.67 -21.39
N SER A 280 -38.36 -23.26 -21.56
CA SER A 280 -37.27 -23.54 -20.63
C SER A 280 -36.72 -22.25 -20.08
N ASN A 281 -36.42 -22.20 -18.78
CA ASN A 281 -35.65 -21.11 -18.18
C ASN A 281 -34.56 -21.68 -17.27
N ILE A 282 -33.32 -21.68 -17.77
CA ILE A 282 -32.13 -22.07 -16.98
C ILE A 282 -31.55 -20.81 -16.33
N ARG A 283 -31.50 -20.79 -15.00
CA ARG A 283 -30.93 -19.71 -14.21
C ARG A 283 -29.70 -20.18 -13.48
N PHE A 284 -28.63 -19.41 -13.57
CA PHE A 284 -27.40 -19.62 -12.82
C PHE A 284 -27.23 -18.51 -11.79
N HIS A 285 -27.03 -18.89 -10.54
CA HIS A 285 -26.55 -18.02 -9.47
C HIS A 285 -25.16 -18.47 -9.07
N LEU A 286 -24.15 -17.68 -9.40
CA LEU A 286 -22.75 -17.98 -9.18
C LEU A 286 -22.20 -17.13 -8.04
N ILE A 287 -21.47 -17.76 -7.12
CA ILE A 287 -20.83 -17.11 -5.97
C ILE A 287 -19.41 -17.67 -5.83
N SER A 288 -18.41 -16.78 -5.82
CA SER A 288 -17.00 -17.08 -5.55
C SER A 288 -16.56 -16.34 -4.30
N GLN A 289 -16.18 -17.09 -3.26
CA GLN A 289 -15.74 -16.59 -1.96
C GLN A 289 -14.44 -17.28 -1.57
#